data_AF-A0A3A6H0W2-F1
#
_entry.id   AF-A0A3A6H0W2-F1
#
_cell.length_a   1.000
_cell.length_b   1.000
_cell.length_c   1.000
_cell.angle_alpha   90.00
_cell.angle_beta   90.00
_cell.angle_gamma   90.00
#
_symmetry.space_group_name_H-M   'P 1'
#
loop_
_entity.id
_entity.type
_entity.pdbx_description
1 polymer ?
#
loop_
_entity_poly.entity_id
_entity_poly.type
_entity_poly.pdbx_seq_one_letter_code
_entity_poly.pdbx_strand_id
1 'polypeptide(L)'
;MASRIMKILGILGSIAGIGIIMYGVTSYNNQKGLASALKGMFGTGDASHAISRMSDFKVVILIGIVLLIVSLIIVAAGFLSTVGGTSNNNTIYYNASNGNNGNLNKATSNYEKLSELQKMRDADLITEEEFVVKKKEIIDNI
;
A
#
# COMPACT_ATOMS: atom_id res chain seq x y z
N MET A 1 6.03 -12.79 -0.08
CA MET A 1 6.77 -11.84 0.79
C MET A 1 6.16 -10.44 0.81
N ALA A 2 5.66 -9.91 -0.32
CA ALA A 2 5.04 -8.58 -0.41
C ALA A 2 3.86 -8.34 0.57
N SER A 3 3.00 -9.35 0.80
CA SER A 3 1.87 -9.22 1.75
C SER A 3 2.29 -9.04 3.21
N ARG A 4 3.47 -9.53 3.62
CA ARG A 4 4.01 -9.30 4.97
C ARG A 4 4.58 -7.89 5.11
N ILE A 5 5.26 -7.41 4.08
CA ILE A 5 5.86 -6.06 4.05
C ILE A 5 4.77 -4.98 4.08
N MET A 6 3.68 -5.13 3.33
CA MET A 6 2.54 -4.20 3.39
C MET A 6 1.86 -4.16 4.77
N LYS A 7 1.69 -5.32 5.42
CA LYS A 7 1.13 -5.39 6.78
C LYS A 7 2.04 -4.68 7.79
N ILE A 8 3.34 -4.88 7.70
CA ILE A 8 4.33 -4.23 8.57
C ILE A 8 4.35 -2.71 8.36
N LEU A 9 4.37 -2.25 7.11
CA LEU A 9 4.34 -0.82 6.77
C LEU A 9 3.09 -0.13 7.31
N GLY A 10 1.92 -0.76 7.15
CA GLY A 10 0.67 -0.22 7.67
C GLY A 10 0.63 -0.16 9.21
N ILE A 11 1.18 -1.16 9.90
CA ILE A 11 1.31 -1.14 11.36
C ILE A 11 2.26 -0.02 11.81
N LEU A 12 3.42 0.13 11.17
CA LEU A 12 4.40 1.17 11.50
C LEU A 12 3.82 2.58 11.28
N GLY A 13 3.12 2.79 10.16
CA GLY A 13 2.44 4.05 9.87
C GLY A 13 1.35 4.38 10.90
N SER A 14 0.63 3.36 11.37
CA SER A 14 -0.39 3.52 12.41
C SER A 14 0.23 3.96 13.75
N ILE A 15 1.37 3.37 14.15
CA ILE A 15 2.07 3.75 15.38
C ILE A 15 2.56 5.20 15.30
N ALA A 16 3.17 5.59 14.18
CA ALA A 16 3.64 6.95 13.97
C ALA A 16 2.48 7.97 14.00
N GLY A 17 1.35 7.65 13.35
CA GLY A 17 0.15 8.49 13.35
C GLY A 17 -0.43 8.71 14.75
N ILE A 18 -0.56 7.64 15.55
CA ILE A 18 -1.02 7.73 16.95
C ILE A 18 -0.08 8.63 17.76
N GLY A 19 1.25 8.48 17.60
CA GLY A 19 2.23 9.28 18.31
C GLY A 19 2.09 10.79 18.03
N ILE A 20 1.89 11.17 16.77
CA ILE A 20 1.70 12.57 16.35
C ILE A 20 0.39 13.13 16.95
N ILE A 21 -0.70 12.35 16.92
CA ILE A 21 -1.98 12.76 17.51
C ILE A 21 -1.82 12.95 19.02
N MET A 22 -1.18 12.02 19.71
CA MET A 22 -1.01 12.07 21.17
C MET A 22 -0.16 13.26 21.60
N TYR A 23 0.90 13.58 20.85
CA TYR A 23 1.70 14.78 21.05
C TYR A 23 0.87 16.07 20.83
N GLY A 24 0.12 16.11 19.72
CA GLY A 24 -0.75 17.26 19.38
C GLY A 24 -1.82 17.51 20.43
N VAL A 25 -2.50 16.47 20.91
CA VAL A 25 -3.54 16.55 21.95
C VAL A 25 -2.95 17.00 23.29
N THR A 26 -1.82 16.41 23.70
CA THR A 26 -1.14 16.81 24.95
C THR A 26 -0.74 18.28 24.92
N SER A 27 -0.13 18.72 23.81
CA SER A 27 0.30 20.11 23.64
C SER A 27 -0.88 21.08 23.55
N TYR A 28 -1.97 20.67 22.88
CA TYR A 28 -3.21 21.45 22.81
C TYR A 28 -3.84 21.66 24.19
N ASN A 29 -3.92 20.61 25.00
CA ASN A 29 -4.49 20.68 26.35
C ASN A 29 -3.63 21.55 27.27
N ASN A 30 -2.30 21.46 27.16
CA ASN A 30 -1.38 22.31 27.91
C ASN A 30 -1.57 23.80 27.55
N GLN A 31 -1.70 24.12 26.26
CA GLN A 31 -1.98 25.49 25.80
C GLN A 31 -3.36 25.97 26.23
N LYS A 32 -4.38 25.10 26.22
CA LYS A 32 -5.74 25.43 26.69
C LYS A 32 -5.74 25.75 28.18
N GLY A 33 -5.03 24.97 28.99
CA GLY A 33 -4.87 25.24 30.42
C GLY A 33 -4.17 26.56 30.67
N LEU A 34 -3.07 26.83 29.95
CA LEU A 34 -2.30 28.07 30.07
C LEU A 34 -3.10 29.30 29.60
N ALA A 35 -3.81 29.19 28.47
CA ALA A 35 -4.70 30.25 27.98
C ALA A 35 -5.84 30.54 28.95
N SER A 36 -6.41 29.51 29.58
CA SER A 36 -7.47 29.68 30.58
C SER A 36 -6.94 30.34 31.86
N ALA A 37 -5.73 29.98 32.30
CA ALA A 37 -5.08 30.58 33.46
C ALA A 37 -4.69 32.05 33.21
N LEU A 38 -4.08 32.35 32.07
CA LEU A 38 -3.74 33.73 31.69
C LEU A 38 -5.00 34.59 31.54
N LYS A 39 -6.06 34.07 30.92
CA LYS A 39 -7.31 34.81 30.77
C LYS A 39 -7.97 35.12 32.12
N GLY A 40 -7.83 34.23 33.10
CA GLY A 40 -8.33 34.43 34.46
C GLY A 40 -7.51 35.42 35.29
N MET A 41 -6.19 35.48 35.09
CA MET A 41 -5.31 36.38 35.86
C MET A 41 -5.07 37.75 35.23
N PHE A 42 -4.99 37.83 33.90
CA PHE A 42 -4.51 39.02 33.18
C PHE A 42 -5.50 39.53 32.12
N GLY A 43 -6.66 38.87 31.98
CA GLY A 43 -7.64 39.19 30.94
C GLY A 43 -7.24 38.68 29.55
N THR A 44 -8.10 38.94 28.57
CA THR A 44 -8.05 38.26 27.25
C THR A 44 -6.87 38.67 26.37
N GLY A 45 -6.24 39.83 26.62
CA GLY A 45 -5.15 40.38 25.81
C GLY A 45 -3.88 39.54 25.86
N ASP A 46 -3.45 39.15 27.07
CA ASP A 46 -2.22 38.39 27.27
C ASP A 46 -2.38 36.90 26.95
N ALA A 47 -3.61 36.38 26.98
CA ALA A 47 -3.91 35.01 26.58
C ALA A 47 -3.87 34.78 25.06
N SER A 48 -3.85 35.85 24.25
CA SER A 48 -3.95 35.79 22.78
C SER A 48 -2.87 34.91 22.13
N HIS A 49 -1.65 34.95 22.65
CA HIS A 49 -0.52 34.16 22.12
C HIS A 49 -0.69 32.66 22.38
N ALA A 50 -1.23 32.27 23.54
CA ALA A 50 -1.52 30.87 23.86
C ALA A 50 -2.72 30.34 23.05
N ILE A 51 -3.72 31.19 22.80
CA ILE A 51 -4.89 30.86 21.96
C ILE A 51 -4.47 30.66 20.50
N SER A 52 -3.56 31.50 19.98
CA SER A 52 -3.03 31.33 18.63
C SER A 52 -2.21 30.04 18.49
N ARG A 53 -1.45 29.64 19.52
CA ARG A 53 -0.73 28.36 19.50
C ARG A 53 -1.65 27.15 19.59
N MET A 54 -2.83 27.27 20.22
CA MET A 54 -3.85 26.22 20.21
C MET A 54 -4.32 25.88 18.79
N SER A 55 -4.41 26.84 17.86
CA SER A 55 -4.81 26.51 16.48
C SER A 55 -3.74 25.71 15.75
N ASP A 56 -2.47 25.96 16.00
CA ASP A 56 -1.36 25.23 15.37
C ASP A 56 -1.38 23.75 15.77
N PHE A 57 -1.67 23.46 17.04
CA PHE A 57 -1.78 22.06 17.50
C PHE A 57 -3.02 21.34 16.94
N LYS A 58 -4.10 22.04 16.59
CA LYS A 58 -5.22 21.42 15.86
C LYS A 58 -4.79 20.95 14.47
N VAL A 59 -3.92 21.70 13.80
CA VAL A 59 -3.35 21.31 12.49
C VAL A 59 -2.46 20.08 12.65
N VAL A 60 -1.64 20.00 13.70
CA VAL A 60 -0.81 18.81 14.00
C VAL A 60 -1.67 17.56 14.22
N ILE A 61 -2.77 17.69 14.98
CA ILE A 61 -3.74 16.59 15.18
C ILE A 61 -4.37 16.16 13.85
N LEU A 62 -4.75 17.12 13.00
CA LEU A 62 -5.33 16.86 11.68
C LEU A 62 -4.36 16.05 10.79
N ILE A 63 -3.08 16.42 10.75
CA ILE A 63 -2.04 15.72 9.98
C ILE A 63 -1.91 14.27 10.49
N GLY A 64 -1.92 14.07 11.80
CA GLY A 64 -1.87 12.73 12.40
C GLY A 64 -3.07 11.86 12.02
N ILE A 65 -4.28 12.42 11.98
CA ILE A 65 -5.49 11.70 11.55
C ILE A 65 -5.39 11.30 10.07
N VAL A 66 -4.92 12.19 9.20
CA VAL A 66 -4.72 11.88 7.77
C VAL A 66 -3.74 10.72 7.60
N LEU A 67 -2.62 10.73 8.32
CA LEU A 67 -1.65 9.63 8.32
C LEU A 67 -2.25 8.31 8.79
N LEU A 68 -3.14 8.33 9.79
CA LEU A 68 -3.85 7.13 10.24
C LEU A 68 -4.76 6.55 9.17
N ILE A 69 -5.53 7.39 8.48
CA ILE A 69 -6.43 6.95 7.42
C ILE A 69 -5.64 6.30 6.28
N VAL A 70 -4.53 6.92 5.85
CA VAL A 70 -3.65 6.36 4.81
C VAL A 70 -3.08 5.01 5.25
N SER A 71 -2.62 4.91 6.49
CA SER A 71 -2.07 3.66 7.04
C SER A 71 -3.12 2.55 7.10
N LEU A 72 -4.36 2.88 7.47
CA LEU A 72 -5.49 1.94 7.50
C LEU A 72 -5.81 1.38 6.11
N ILE A 73 -5.80 2.23 5.08
CA ILE A 73 -6.04 1.81 3.69
C ILE A 73 -4.97 0.82 3.23
N ILE A 74 -3.69 1.06 3.57
CA ILE A 74 -2.58 0.15 3.22
C ILE A 74 -2.74 -1.20 3.93
N VAL A 75 -3.12 -1.20 5.22
CA VAL A 75 -3.39 -2.44 5.96
C VAL A 75 -4.54 -3.21 5.30
N ALA A 76 -5.66 -2.54 5.02
CA ALA A 76 -6.83 -3.15 4.38
C ALA A 76 -6.49 -3.74 3.00
N ALA A 77 -5.72 -3.01 2.18
CA ALA A 77 -5.23 -3.50 0.89
C ALA A 77 -4.29 -4.71 1.03
N GLY A 78 -3.43 -4.73 2.05
CA GLY A 78 -2.54 -5.85 2.36
C GLY A 78 -3.29 -7.11 2.79
N PHE A 79 -4.42 -6.97 3.50
CA PHE A 79 -5.31 -8.09 3.83
C PHE A 79 -6.13 -8.55 2.63
N LEU A 80 -6.66 -7.64 1.82
CA LEU A 80 -7.44 -7.99 0.61
C LEU A 80 -6.59 -8.71 -0.45
N SER A 81 -5.33 -8.28 -0.63
CA SER A 81 -4.35 -8.94 -1.52
C SER A 81 -3.98 -10.37 -1.07
N THR A 82 -4.28 -10.74 0.18
CA THR A 82 -4.06 -12.11 0.69
C THR A 82 -5.27 -13.02 0.39
N VAL A 83 -6.47 -12.47 0.20
CA VAL A 83 -7.73 -13.23 0.05
C VAL A 83 -8.22 -13.29 -1.41
N GLY A 84 -7.75 -12.41 -2.30
CA GLY A 84 -8.22 -12.34 -3.71
C GLY A 84 -7.13 -12.13 -4.76
N GLY A 85 -5.87 -12.47 -4.50
CA GLY A 85 -4.75 -12.11 -5.37
C GLY A 85 -4.40 -13.13 -6.46
N THR A 86 -5.12 -13.09 -7.59
CA THR A 86 -4.45 -13.23 -8.90
C THR A 86 -3.39 -12.14 -8.96
N SER A 87 -2.13 -12.56 -8.87
CA SER A 87 -0.98 -11.67 -8.89
C SER A 87 -0.83 -11.12 -10.31
N ASN A 88 -1.39 -9.93 -10.57
CA ASN A 88 -1.06 -9.16 -11.77
C ASN A 88 0.35 -8.58 -11.56
N ASN A 89 1.36 -9.45 -11.56
CA ASN A 89 2.76 -9.09 -11.53
C ASN A 89 3.11 -8.48 -12.90
N ASN A 90 2.72 -7.24 -13.15
CA ASN A 90 3.52 -6.39 -14.02
C ASN A 90 4.77 -5.94 -13.24
N THR A 91 5.55 -6.92 -12.79
CA THR A 91 6.92 -6.69 -12.34
C THR A 91 7.68 -6.49 -13.63
N ILE A 92 7.93 -5.22 -13.98
CA ILE A 92 8.96 -4.88 -14.94
C ILE A 92 10.27 -5.42 -14.33
N TYR A 93 10.62 -6.65 -14.70
CA TYR A 93 11.93 -7.22 -14.45
C TYR A 93 12.91 -6.38 -15.26
N TYR A 94 13.60 -5.45 -14.59
CA TYR A 94 14.87 -4.95 -15.10
C TYR A 94 15.81 -6.15 -15.16
N ASN A 95 15.89 -6.75 -16.34
CA ASN A 95 16.76 -7.85 -16.68
C ASN A 95 18.21 -7.36 -16.60
N ALA A 96 18.83 -7.47 -15.42
CA ALA A 96 20.27 -7.49 -15.29
C ALA A 96 20.75 -8.82 -15.87
N SER A 97 20.93 -8.81 -17.19
CA SER A 97 21.57 -9.88 -17.96
C SER A 97 22.95 -10.15 -17.37
N ASN A 98 23.12 -11.31 -16.71
CA ASN A 98 24.42 -11.90 -16.53
C ASN A 98 24.34 -13.42 -16.73
N GLY A 99 24.73 -13.85 -17.94
CA GLY A 99 25.43 -15.10 -18.23
C GLY A 99 24.69 -16.42 -18.00
N ASN A 100 24.40 -17.10 -19.11
CA ASN A 100 24.32 -18.58 -19.22
C ASN A 100 23.12 -19.30 -18.59
N ASN A 101 21.89 -18.93 -18.94
CA ASN A 101 20.69 -19.77 -18.70
C ASN A 101 19.62 -19.61 -19.79
N GLY A 102 20.03 -19.64 -21.06
CA GLY A 102 19.13 -19.43 -22.20
C GLY A 102 18.11 -20.56 -22.43
N ASN A 103 18.43 -21.80 -22.05
CA ASN A 103 17.60 -22.96 -22.42
C ASN A 103 16.51 -23.30 -21.38
N LEU A 104 16.75 -23.02 -20.10
CA LEU A 104 15.82 -23.34 -19.02
C LEU A 104 14.64 -22.35 -18.96
N ASN A 105 14.89 -21.08 -19.29
CA ASN A 105 13.85 -20.04 -19.32
C ASN A 105 12.89 -20.19 -20.51
N LYS A 106 13.32 -20.81 -21.63
CA LYS A 106 12.48 -21.05 -22.81
C LYS A 106 11.47 -22.18 -22.56
N ALA A 107 11.93 -23.30 -22.02
CA ALA A 107 11.06 -24.39 -21.56
C ALA A 107 10.05 -23.87 -20.52
N THR A 108 10.49 -22.96 -19.65
CA THR A 108 9.64 -22.27 -18.69
C THR A 108 8.48 -21.49 -19.30
N SER A 109 8.79 -20.66 -20.29
CA SER A 109 7.76 -19.87 -20.97
C SER A 109 6.76 -20.74 -21.76
N ASN A 110 7.19 -21.86 -22.32
CA ASN A 110 6.34 -22.69 -23.18
C ASN A 110 5.27 -23.46 -22.40
N TYR A 111 5.54 -23.92 -21.18
CA TYR A 111 4.49 -24.56 -20.36
C TYR A 111 3.44 -23.57 -19.85
N GLU A 112 3.81 -22.31 -19.60
CA GLU A 112 2.87 -21.26 -19.22
C GLU A 112 1.92 -20.96 -20.39
N LYS A 113 2.46 -20.85 -21.61
CA LYS A 113 1.66 -20.66 -22.84
C LYS A 113 0.69 -21.81 -23.11
N LEU A 114 1.11 -23.06 -22.84
CA LEU A 114 0.22 -24.22 -22.97
C LEU A 114 -0.93 -24.18 -21.95
N SER A 115 -0.66 -23.77 -20.71
CA SER A 115 -1.68 -23.63 -19.67
C SER A 115 -2.67 -22.51 -20.00
N GLU A 116 -2.19 -21.38 -20.53
CA GLU A 116 -3.04 -20.27 -20.98
C GLU A 116 -3.91 -20.68 -22.17
N LEU A 117 -3.33 -21.36 -23.16
CA LEU A 117 -4.04 -21.84 -24.34
C LEU A 117 -5.17 -22.83 -23.96
N GLN A 118 -4.92 -23.70 -22.97
CA GLN A 118 -5.96 -24.61 -22.44
C GLN A 118 -7.10 -23.83 -21.78
N LYS A 119 -6.79 -22.79 -21.00
CA LYS A 119 -7.82 -21.93 -20.39
C LYS A 119 -8.65 -21.17 -21.43
N MET A 120 -8.03 -20.74 -22.54
CA MET A 120 -8.76 -20.08 -23.63
C MET A 120 -9.74 -21.05 -24.31
N ARG A 121 -9.35 -22.32 -24.50
CA ARG A 121 -10.26 -23.36 -25.02
C ARG A 121 -11.37 -23.71 -24.03
N ASP A 122 -11.04 -23.84 -22.75
CA ASP A 122 -12.03 -24.11 -21.69
C ASP A 122 -13.03 -22.95 -21.49
N ALA A 123 -12.64 -21.72 -21.85
CA ALA A 123 -13.48 -20.53 -21.83
C ALA A 123 -14.23 -20.28 -23.15
N ASP A 124 -14.18 -21.21 -24.10
CA ASP A 124 -14.79 -21.11 -25.45
C ASP A 124 -14.36 -19.85 -26.23
N LEU A 125 -13.16 -19.32 -25.92
CA LEU A 125 -12.58 -18.13 -26.57
C LEU A 125 -11.90 -18.46 -27.90
N ILE A 126 -11.53 -19.73 -28.08
CA ILE A 126 -10.90 -20.27 -29.28
C ILE A 126 -11.55 -21.60 -29.62
N THR A 127 -11.57 -21.92 -30.91
CA THR A 127 -12.09 -23.21 -31.39
C THR A 127 -11.11 -24.35 -31.12
N GLU A 128 -11.59 -25.59 -31.11
CA GLU A 128 -10.75 -26.78 -30.92
C GLU A 128 -9.67 -26.89 -32.02
N GLU A 129 -9.98 -26.48 -33.25
CA GLU A 129 -9.02 -26.47 -34.36
C GLU A 129 -7.87 -25.48 -34.11
N GLU A 130 -8.18 -24.27 -33.63
CA GLU A 130 -7.18 -23.26 -33.27
C GLU A 130 -6.33 -23.68 -32.06
N PHE A 131 -6.94 -24.36 -31.09
CA PHE A 131 -6.25 -24.92 -29.94
C PHE A 131 -5.20 -25.96 -30.37
N VAL A 132 -5.55 -26.89 -31.25
CA VAL A 132 -4.64 -27.96 -31.71
C VAL A 132 -3.46 -27.39 -32.51
N VAL A 133 -3.70 -26.43 -33.40
CA VAL A 133 -2.64 -25.80 -34.20
C VAL A 133 -1.66 -25.03 -33.31
N LYS A 134 -2.16 -24.19 -32.40
CA LYS A 134 -1.32 -23.38 -31.50
C LYS A 134 -0.56 -24.24 -30.49
N LYS A 135 -1.20 -25.31 -29.98
CA LYS A 135 -0.55 -26.27 -29.08
C LYS A 135 0.65 -26.94 -29.76
N LYS A 136 0.48 -27.33 -31.03
CA LYS A 136 1.55 -27.95 -31.83
C LYS A 136 2.71 -26.98 -32.06
N GLU A 137 2.43 -25.74 -32.43
CA GLU A 137 3.45 -24.70 -32.62
C GLU A 137 4.28 -24.44 -31.35
N ILE A 138 3.64 -24.45 -30.18
CA ILE A 138 4.35 -24.26 -28.90
C ILE A 138 5.24 -25.46 -28.58
N ILE A 139 4.77 -26.69 -28.83
CA ILE A 139 5.55 -27.92 -28.58
C ILE A 139 6.73 -28.03 -29.55
N ASP A 140 6.53 -27.70 -30.83
CA ASP A 140 7.59 -27.73 -31.85
C ASP A 140 8.67 -26.65 -31.60
N ASN A 141 8.36 -25.64 -30.77
CA ASN A 141 9.27 -24.56 -30.38
C ASN A 141 9.86 -24.72 -28.95
N ILE A 142 9.69 -25.89 -28.32
CA ILE A 142 10.42 -26.29 -27.10
C ILE A 142 11.78 -26.83 -27.52
#